data_AF-A0A7S2MC29-F1
#
_entry.id   AF-A0A7S2MC29-F1
#
_cell.length_a   1.000
_cell.length_b   1.000
_cell.length_c   1.000
_cell.angle_alpha   90.00
_cell.angle_beta   90.00
_cell.angle_gamma   90.00
#
_symmetry.space_group_name_H-M   'P 1'
#
loop_
_entity.id
_entity.type
_entity.pdbx_description
1 polymer ?
#
loop_
_entity_poly.entity_id
_entity_poly.type
_entity_poly.pdbx_seq_one_letter_code
_entity_poly.pdbx_strand_id
1 'polypeptide(L)'
;YGRRLAKFAKEVIATQTKINRQGEEVKVEYPARLWTSTMRRTKETAQFIEHNTIKHTWDNGDETDWVQYRPVERRNLDEIYAGSCDGMTYKEIEEHFPEEFKRRQQDKLTYRYPRGESYMDVILRMEPIALELER
;
A
#
# COMPACT_ATOMS: atom_id res chain seq x y z
N TYR A 1 5.40 15.92 4.49
CA TYR A 1 5.43 14.48 4.80
C TYR A 1 5.95 13.66 3.63
N GLY A 2 5.33 13.67 2.45
CA GLY A 2 5.72 12.84 1.28
C GLY A 2 7.19 12.91 0.84
N ARG A 3 7.85 14.09 0.88
CA ARG A 3 9.29 14.20 0.59
C ARG A 3 10.18 13.41 1.56
N ARG A 4 9.80 13.32 2.84
CA ARG A 4 10.53 12.51 3.84
C ARG A 4 10.36 11.02 3.55
N LEU A 5 9.15 10.62 3.12
CA LEU A 5 8.89 9.25 2.68
C LEU A 5 9.74 8.90 1.45
N ALA A 6 9.85 9.78 0.46
CA ALA A 6 10.68 9.55 -0.71
C ALA A 6 12.17 9.40 -0.36
N LYS A 7 12.68 10.24 0.55
CA LYS A 7 14.05 10.10 1.09
C LYS A 7 14.23 8.74 1.79
N PHE A 8 13.30 8.37 2.66
CA PHE A 8 13.33 7.08 3.35
C PHE A 8 13.26 5.90 2.38
N ALA A 9 12.38 5.96 1.37
CA ALA A 9 12.28 4.92 0.35
C ALA A 9 13.64 4.72 -0.34
N LYS A 10 14.27 5.80 -0.82
CA LYS A 10 15.59 5.74 -1.46
C LYS A 10 16.69 5.21 -0.54
N GLU A 11 16.79 5.75 0.67
CA GLU A 11 17.93 5.48 1.57
C GLU A 11 17.82 4.16 2.35
N VAL A 12 16.60 3.64 2.52
CA VAL A 12 16.32 2.49 3.40
C VAL A 12 15.67 1.34 2.64
N ILE A 13 14.60 1.60 1.88
CA ILE A 13 13.84 0.53 1.20
C ILE A 13 14.56 0.06 -0.07
N ALA A 14 15.09 0.99 -0.86
CA ALA A 14 15.81 0.71 -2.10
C ALA A 14 17.31 0.46 -1.90
N THR A 15 17.79 0.32 -0.66
CA THR A 15 19.22 0.20 -0.37
C THR A 15 19.47 -1.05 0.45
N GLN A 16 20.39 -1.88 -0.01
CA GLN A 16 20.89 -3.05 0.72
C GLN A 16 22.37 -2.85 1.04
N THR A 17 22.80 -3.22 2.25
CA THR A 17 24.22 -3.28 2.60
C THR A 17 24.77 -4.65 2.20
N LYS A 18 25.84 -4.68 1.42
CA LYS A 18 26.60 -5.89 1.07
C LYS A 18 28.06 -5.72 1.49
N ILE A 19 28.76 -6.83 1.69
CA ILE A 19 30.21 -6.81 1.96
C ILE A 19 30.94 -7.02 0.63
N ASN A 20 31.87 -6.12 0.29
CA ASN A 20 32.66 -6.24 -0.92
C ASN A 20 33.81 -7.26 -0.74
N ARG A 21 34.58 -7.51 -1.81
CA ARG A 21 35.73 -8.45 -1.77
C ARG A 21 36.85 -8.04 -0.82
N GLN A 22 36.88 -6.77 -0.40
CA GLN A 22 37.84 -6.21 0.55
C GLN A 22 37.35 -6.28 2.01
N GLY A 23 36.14 -6.82 2.25
CA GLY A 23 35.55 -6.92 3.59
C GLY A 23 34.84 -5.66 4.05
N GLU A 24 34.64 -4.66 3.18
CA GLU A 24 34.00 -3.40 3.51
C GLU A 24 32.50 -3.43 3.23
N GLU A 25 31.71 -2.77 4.08
CA GLU A 25 30.29 -2.57 3.85
C GLU A 25 30.06 -1.54 2.75
N VAL A 26 29.41 -1.98 1.67
CA VAL A 26 28.99 -1.14 0.55
C VAL A 26 27.47 -1.12 0.46
N LYS A 27 26.91 0.06 0.21
CA LYS A 27 25.49 0.23 -0.06
C LYS A 27 25.23 0.05 -1.55
N VAL A 28 24.31 -0.83 -1.90
CA VAL A 28 23.90 -1.10 -3.28
C VAL A 28 22.40 -0.86 -3.43
N GLU A 29 21.99 -0.43 -4.62
CA GLU A 29 20.56 -0.27 -4.94
C GLU A 29 19.88 -1.65 -5.01
N TYR A 30 18.68 -1.73 -4.44
CA TYR A 30 17.86 -2.92 -4.38
C TYR A 30 16.49 -2.67 -5.04
N PRO A 31 16.04 -3.56 -5.94
CA PRO A 31 14.73 -3.45 -6.59
C PRO A 31 13.59 -3.38 -5.58
N ALA A 32 12.76 -2.33 -5.69
CA ALA A 32 11.56 -2.20 -4.89
C ALA A 32 10.34 -1.82 -5.74
N ARG A 33 9.18 -2.35 -5.36
CA ARG A 33 7.88 -2.07 -5.98
C ARG A 33 7.17 -0.95 -5.21
N LEU A 34 6.34 -0.18 -5.91
CA LEU A 34 5.48 0.85 -5.31
C LEU A 34 4.02 0.57 -5.66
N TRP A 35 3.23 0.21 -4.66
CA TRP A 35 1.79 0.06 -4.81
C TRP A 35 1.05 1.17 -4.07
N THR A 36 0.06 1.73 -4.73
CA THR A 36 -0.87 2.68 -4.13
C THR A 36 -2.29 2.17 -4.28
N SER A 37 -3.20 2.70 -3.48
CA SER A 37 -4.61 2.65 -3.82
C SER A 37 -4.91 3.51 -5.05
N THR A 38 -6.13 3.49 -5.56
CA THR A 38 -6.57 4.41 -6.63
C THR A 38 -6.94 5.80 -6.10
N MET A 39 -7.03 5.96 -4.77
CA MET A 39 -7.39 7.21 -4.13
C MET A 39 -6.30 8.28 -4.23
N ARG A 40 -6.70 9.52 -4.53
CA ARG A 40 -5.80 10.67 -4.73
C ARG A 40 -4.76 10.85 -3.62
N ARG A 41 -5.16 10.67 -2.36
CA ARG A 41 -4.28 10.85 -1.19
C ARG A 41 -3.04 9.93 -1.18
N THR A 42 -3.16 8.69 -1.67
CA THR A 42 -2.03 7.76 -1.70
C THR A 42 -1.08 8.10 -2.85
N LYS A 43 -1.63 8.49 -4.00
CA LYS A 43 -0.87 8.99 -5.17
C LYS A 43 -0.09 10.26 -4.83
N GLU A 44 -0.74 11.25 -4.22
CA GLU A 44 -0.08 12.50 -3.80
C GLU A 44 0.98 12.27 -2.72
N THR A 45 0.82 11.25 -1.88
CA THR A 45 1.85 10.89 -0.90
C THR A 45 3.08 10.31 -1.60
N ALA A 46 2.87 9.48 -2.62
CA ALA A 46 3.91 8.80 -3.37
C ALA A 46 4.57 9.66 -4.47
N GLN A 47 3.99 10.79 -4.85
CA GLN A 47 4.41 11.63 -6.00
C GLN A 47 5.88 12.09 -6.00
N PHE A 48 6.55 12.04 -4.83
CA PHE A 48 7.95 12.47 -4.69
C PHE A 48 8.95 11.32 -4.83
N ILE A 49 8.48 10.08 -4.98
CA ILE A 49 9.34 8.89 -5.15
C ILE A 49 9.82 8.84 -6.61
N GLU A 50 11.13 8.72 -6.80
CA GLU A 50 11.77 8.67 -8.13
C GLU A 50 11.59 7.28 -8.78
N HIS A 51 11.56 7.25 -10.13
CA HIS A 51 11.35 6.04 -10.93
C HIS A 51 12.50 5.79 -11.91
N ASN A 52 13.73 5.89 -11.44
CA ASN A 52 14.93 5.62 -12.24
C ASN A 52 15.00 4.13 -12.64
N THR A 53 15.63 3.87 -13.79
CA THR A 53 15.96 2.50 -14.19
C THR A 53 17.32 2.13 -13.60
N ILE A 54 17.40 0.96 -12.96
CA ILE A 54 18.62 0.39 -12.40
C ILE A 54 18.88 -0.96 -13.05
N LYS A 55 20.16 -1.36 -13.15
CA LYS A 55 20.51 -2.73 -13.51
C LYS A 55 20.51 -3.60 -12.26
N HIS A 56 19.80 -4.72 -12.31
CA HIS A 56 19.79 -5.68 -11.22
C HIS A 56 20.19 -7.07 -11.71
N THR A 57 21.11 -7.68 -10.97
CA THR A 57 21.54 -9.07 -11.15
C THR A 57 20.81 -9.95 -10.12
N TRP A 58 20.05 -10.91 -10.61
CA TRP A 58 19.31 -11.86 -9.79
C TRP A 58 20.20 -12.99 -9.26
N ASP A 59 19.68 -13.77 -8.30
CA ASP A 59 20.42 -14.88 -7.69
C ASP A 59 20.83 -15.98 -8.70
N ASN A 60 20.11 -16.10 -9.81
CA ASN A 60 20.44 -17.02 -10.90
C ASN A 60 21.51 -16.47 -11.87
N GLY A 61 21.98 -15.24 -11.65
CA GLY A 61 22.98 -14.56 -12.48
C GLY A 61 22.42 -13.75 -13.65
N ASP A 62 21.10 -13.78 -13.89
CA ASP A 62 20.48 -12.99 -14.95
C ASP A 62 20.52 -11.49 -14.61
N GLU A 63 20.79 -10.66 -15.62
CA GLU A 63 20.73 -9.20 -15.50
C GLU A 63 19.48 -8.65 -16.17
N THR A 64 18.78 -7.75 -15.48
CA THR A 64 17.59 -7.09 -16.01
C THR A 64 17.58 -5.60 -15.72
N ASP A 65 16.98 -4.83 -16.62
CA ASP A 65 16.66 -3.42 -16.37
C ASP A 65 15.40 -3.34 -15.51
N TRP A 66 15.55 -2.81 -14.30
CA TRP A 66 14.47 -2.64 -13.33
C TRP A 66 14.06 -1.18 -13.21
N VAL A 67 12.78 -0.88 -13.40
CA VAL A 67 12.24 0.47 -13.14
C VAL A 67 11.87 0.57 -11.66
N GLN A 68 12.69 1.30 -10.91
CA GLN A 68 12.54 1.42 -9.47
C GLN A 68 11.21 2.08 -9.11
N TYR A 69 10.51 1.52 -8.11
CA TYR A 69 9.22 2.04 -7.64
C TYR A 69 8.20 2.28 -8.75
N ARG A 70 8.20 1.49 -9.83
CA ARG A 70 7.19 1.60 -10.89
C ARG A 70 5.78 1.72 -10.27
N PRO A 71 5.06 2.84 -10.45
CA PRO A 71 3.76 3.03 -9.83
C PRO A 71 2.77 1.99 -10.33
N VAL A 72 2.16 1.25 -9.42
CA VAL A 72 1.05 0.35 -9.73
C VAL A 72 -0.12 0.66 -8.79
N GLU A 73 -1.22 1.07 -9.40
CA GLU A 73 -2.46 1.33 -8.66
C GLU A 73 -3.23 0.01 -8.45
N ARG A 74 -3.71 -0.21 -7.23
CA ARG A 74 -4.50 -1.39 -6.87
C ARG A 74 -5.81 -0.94 -6.24
N ARG A 75 -6.94 -1.21 -6.91
CA ARG A 75 -8.29 -1.00 -6.33
C ARG A 75 -8.49 -1.81 -5.06
N ASN A 76 -7.84 -2.96 -4.96
CA ASN A 76 -7.83 -3.79 -3.77
C ASN A 76 -7.25 -3.06 -2.55
N LEU A 77 -6.43 -2.02 -2.72
CA LEU A 77 -5.88 -1.20 -1.63
C LEU A 77 -6.74 0.05 -1.32
N ASP A 78 -7.88 0.23 -1.99
CA ASP A 78 -8.79 1.32 -1.67
C ASP A 78 -9.36 1.14 -0.25
N GLU A 79 -9.63 2.27 0.42
CA GLU A 79 -10.25 2.27 1.75
C GLU A 79 -11.59 1.55 1.73
N ILE A 80 -12.01 1.01 2.88
CA ILE A 80 -13.32 0.38 3.02
C ILE A 80 -14.42 1.32 2.51
N TYR A 81 -15.27 0.82 1.63
CA TYR A 81 -16.35 1.62 1.07
C TYR A 81 -17.52 1.70 2.06
N ALA A 82 -17.72 2.87 2.68
CA ALA A 82 -18.78 3.09 3.67
C ALA A 82 -20.19 3.27 3.05
N GLY A 83 -20.33 3.17 1.73
CA GLY A 83 -21.62 3.19 1.05
C GLY A 83 -22.41 4.46 1.35
N SER A 84 -23.64 4.30 1.86
CA SER A 84 -24.51 5.41 2.24
C SER A 84 -23.97 6.28 3.39
N CYS A 85 -22.97 5.79 4.14
CA CYS A 85 -22.33 6.54 5.23
C CYS A 85 -21.03 7.24 4.78
N ASP A 86 -20.68 7.18 3.49
CA ASP A 86 -19.45 7.81 2.99
C ASP A 86 -19.49 9.34 3.12
N GLY A 87 -18.36 9.92 3.51
CA GLY A 87 -18.25 11.36 3.80
C GLY A 87 -18.86 11.83 5.14
N MET A 88 -19.50 10.94 5.91
CA MET A 88 -20.05 11.27 7.23
C MET A 88 -19.02 11.04 8.35
N THR A 89 -19.06 11.87 9.38
CA THR A 89 -18.39 11.62 10.65
C THR A 89 -19.13 10.56 11.46
N TYR A 90 -18.44 9.93 12.42
CA TYR A 90 -19.08 8.93 13.30
C TYR A 90 -20.27 9.49 14.07
N LYS A 91 -20.23 10.77 14.47
CA LYS A 91 -21.35 11.43 15.16
C LYS A 91 -22.55 11.59 14.23
N GLU A 92 -22.32 12.03 13.00
CA GLU A 92 -23.41 12.14 12.01
C GLU A 92 -24.02 10.77 11.70
N ILE A 93 -23.21 9.70 11.64
CA ILE A 93 -23.73 8.33 11.45
C ILE A 93 -24.59 7.89 12.65
N GLU A 94 -24.16 8.17 13.87
CA GLU A 94 -24.93 7.87 15.09
C GLU A 94 -26.27 8.61 15.12
N GLU A 95 -26.29 9.88 14.69
CA GLU A 95 -27.50 10.71 14.64
C GLU A 95 -28.47 10.30 13.51
N HIS A 96 -27.96 10.06 12.30
CA HIS A 96 -28.80 9.80 11.11
C HIS A 96 -29.12 8.30 10.91
N PHE A 97 -28.25 7.41 11.38
CA PHE A 97 -28.38 5.96 11.23
C PHE A 97 -28.06 5.23 12.56
N PRO A 98 -28.79 5.50 13.66
CA PRO A 98 -28.47 4.97 15.00
C PRO A 98 -28.45 3.44 15.05
N GLU A 99 -29.35 2.77 14.34
CA GLU A 99 -29.39 1.31 14.25
C GLU A 99 -28.16 0.74 13.51
N GLU A 100 -27.75 1.38 12.42
CA GLU A 100 -26.54 0.99 11.68
C GLU A 100 -25.29 1.15 12.54
N PHE A 101 -25.21 2.28 13.26
CA PHE A 101 -24.12 2.55 14.20
C PHE A 101 -24.04 1.48 15.29
N LYS A 102 -25.18 1.11 15.89
CA LYS A 102 -25.26 0.05 16.90
C LYS A 102 -24.88 -1.32 16.34
N ARG A 103 -25.39 -1.70 15.16
CA ARG A 103 -25.04 -2.97 14.51
C ARG A 103 -23.55 -3.07 14.23
N ARG A 104 -22.93 -1.99 13.74
CA ARG A 104 -21.49 -1.93 13.51
C ARG A 104 -20.67 -2.03 14.80
N GLN A 105 -21.16 -1.49 15.91
CA GLN A 105 -20.49 -1.65 17.21
C GLN A 105 -20.58 -3.09 17.72
N GLN A 106 -21.69 -3.77 17.49
CA GLN A 106 -21.92 -5.15 17.95
C GLN A 106 -21.04 -6.15 17.21
N ASP A 107 -20.92 -6.03 15.88
CA ASP A 107 -20.06 -6.90 15.08
C ASP A 107 -19.38 -6.10 13.97
N LYS A 108 -18.25 -5.47 14.31
CA LYS A 108 -17.48 -4.65 13.37
C LYS A 108 -16.94 -5.46 12.18
N LEU A 109 -16.69 -6.76 12.35
CA LEU A 109 -16.06 -7.60 11.33
C LEU A 109 -17.05 -7.96 10.22
N THR A 110 -18.23 -8.45 10.59
CA THR A 110 -19.23 -8.94 9.62
C THR A 110 -20.24 -7.88 9.20
N TYR A 111 -20.42 -6.81 9.98
CA TYR A 111 -21.30 -5.70 9.61
C TYR A 111 -20.88 -5.12 8.25
N ARG A 112 -21.83 -5.06 7.33
CA ARG A 112 -21.70 -4.44 6.02
C ARG A 112 -22.44 -3.12 6.02
N TYR A 113 -21.74 -2.04 5.66
CA TYR A 113 -22.40 -0.75 5.47
C TYR A 113 -23.51 -0.83 4.40
N PRO A 114 -24.62 -0.09 4.53
CA PRO A 114 -25.64 -0.02 3.49
C PRO A 114 -25.03 0.42 2.16
N ARG A 115 -25.16 -0.42 1.12
CA ARG A 115 -24.54 -0.25 -0.20
C ARG A 115 -23.01 -0.12 -0.16
N GLY A 116 -22.37 -0.59 0.90
CA GLY A 116 -20.93 -0.54 1.11
C GLY A 116 -20.34 -1.92 1.38
N GLU A 117 -19.20 -1.92 2.06
CA GLU A 117 -18.40 -3.10 2.39
C GLU A 117 -18.46 -3.42 3.90
N SER A 118 -18.22 -4.68 4.22
CA SER A 118 -17.81 -5.17 5.54
C SER A 118 -16.28 -5.38 5.56
N TYR A 119 -15.68 -5.59 6.74
CA TYR A 119 -14.28 -6.00 6.78
C TYR A 119 -14.06 -7.40 6.17
N MET A 120 -15.07 -8.28 6.18
CA MET A 120 -15.02 -9.54 5.44
C MET A 120 -14.87 -9.31 3.92
N ASP A 121 -15.59 -8.34 3.36
CA ASP A 121 -15.44 -7.97 1.93
C ASP A 121 -14.05 -7.42 1.64
N VAL A 122 -13.52 -6.57 2.54
CA VAL A 122 -12.15 -6.03 2.44
C VAL A 122 -11.13 -7.16 2.45
N ILE A 123 -11.25 -8.13 3.36
CA ILE A 123 -10.35 -9.30 3.44
C ILE A 123 -10.36 -10.05 2.11
N LEU A 124 -11.55 -10.41 1.61
CA LEU A 124 -11.68 -11.17 0.35
C LEU A 124 -11.04 -10.43 -0.83
N ARG A 125 -11.24 -9.12 -0.96
CA ARG A 125 -10.55 -8.37 -2.04
C ARG A 125 -9.06 -8.17 -1.79
N MET A 126 -8.57 -8.29 -0.56
CA MET A 126 -7.14 -8.19 -0.24
C MET A 126 -6.39 -9.50 -0.49
N GLU A 127 -7.07 -10.65 -0.55
CA GLU A 127 -6.43 -11.96 -0.77
C GLU A 127 -5.48 -12.00 -1.98
N PRO A 128 -5.84 -11.50 -3.18
CA PRO A 128 -4.93 -11.50 -4.32
C PRO A 128 -3.67 -10.66 -4.09
N ILE A 129 -3.77 -9.59 -3.30
CA ILE A 129 -2.64 -8.72 -2.95
C ILE A 129 -1.71 -9.42 -1.97
N ALA A 130 -2.27 -10.12 -0.97
CA ALA A 130 -1.49 -10.90 -0.03
C ALA A 130 -0.65 -11.97 -0.74
N LEU A 131 -1.26 -12.72 -1.66
CA LEU A 131 -0.57 -13.72 -2.48
C LEU A 131 0.53 -13.11 -3.37
N GLU A 132 0.36 -11.88 -3.85
CA GLU A 132 1.38 -11.20 -4.65
C GLU A 132 2.56 -10.68 -3.81
N LEU A 133 2.34 -10.38 -2.52
CA LEU A 133 3.40 -9.98 -1.59
C LEU A 133 4.27 -11.15 -1.14
N GLU A 134 3.74 -12.37 -1.17
CA GLU A 134 4.50 -13.59 -0.86
C GLU A 134 5.48 -14.00 -1.98
N ARG A 135 5.43 -13.34 -3.15
CA ARG A 135 6.28 -13.60 -4.32
C ARG A 135 7.45 -12.63 -4.42
#